data_AF-A0A924IV88-F1
#
_entry.id   AF-A0A924IV88-F1
#
_cell.length_a   1.000
_cell.length_b   1.000
_cell.length_c   1.000
_cell.angle_alpha   90.00
_cell.angle_beta   90.00
_cell.angle_gamma   90.00
#
_symmetry.space_group_name_H-M   'P 1'
#
loop_
_entity.id
_entity.type
_entity.pdbx_description
1 polymer ?
#
loop_
_entity_poly.entity_id
_entity_poly.type
_entity_poly.pdbx_seq_one_letter_code
_entity_poly.pdbx_strand_id
1 'polypeptide(L)'
;MESEYSGVFSIVCYKGDTLQFSCLGFRPKEFVVNKDLKGQYFSLIQLMVQDTFYLPETIIRPLPSKEAFDYAFLHWRIPNDKYEIARRNTDAYVLRALAQTLPRDGHEAQSAYLAQQARDAVYYGQNKPMNILNPLAWGEFFEAWKRGDFRKQSNPYIGGSY
;
A
#
# COMPACT_ATOMS: atom_id res chain seq x y z
N MET A 1 7.69 -17.80 30.34
CA MET A 1 8.31 -18.01 31.66
C MET A 1 9.77 -18.29 31.40
N GLU A 2 10.66 -17.34 31.71
CA GLU A 2 12.09 -17.54 31.56
C GLU A 2 12.60 -18.44 32.71
N SER A 3 13.52 -19.35 32.39
CA SER A 3 14.05 -20.32 33.34
C SER A 3 14.98 -19.65 34.35
N GLU A 4 14.75 -19.88 35.64
CA GLU A 4 15.87 -19.93 36.59
C GLU A 4 16.80 -21.07 36.15
N TYR A 5 18.10 -20.85 36.26
CA TYR A 5 19.24 -21.57 35.66
C TYR A 5 19.26 -23.13 35.78
N SER A 6 18.26 -23.73 36.44
CA SER A 6 18.09 -25.16 36.70
C SER A 6 17.06 -25.88 35.81
N GLY A 7 16.29 -25.16 34.98
CA GLY A 7 15.28 -25.79 34.10
C GLY A 7 14.02 -26.29 34.84
N VAL A 8 13.76 -25.76 36.04
CA VAL A 8 12.56 -26.05 36.83
C VAL A 8 11.52 -24.96 36.59
N PHE A 9 10.27 -25.36 36.36
CA PHE A 9 9.15 -24.44 36.14
C PHE A 9 8.01 -24.76 37.09
N SER A 10 7.35 -23.71 37.61
CA SER A 10 6.14 -23.83 38.41
C SER A 10 5.05 -22.97 37.78
N ILE A 11 3.96 -23.59 37.36
CA ILE A 11 2.84 -22.92 36.70
C ILE A 11 1.52 -23.39 37.32
N VAL A 12 0.54 -22.49 37.35
CA VAL A 12 -0.83 -22.82 37.73
C VAL A 12 -1.59 -23.15 36.46
N CYS A 13 -2.19 -24.35 36.40
CA CYS A 13 -3.03 -24.79 35.28
C CYS A 13 -4.25 -25.53 35.82
N TYR A 14 -5.31 -25.58 35.02
CA TYR A 14 -6.51 -26.34 35.35
C TYR A 14 -6.40 -27.79 34.87
N LYS A 15 -7.18 -28.64 35.53
CA LYS A 15 -7.33 -30.05 35.13
C LYS A 15 -7.99 -30.11 33.75
N GLY A 16 -7.33 -30.77 32.79
CA GLY A 16 -7.76 -30.83 31.39
C GLY A 16 -7.05 -29.85 30.46
N ASP A 17 -6.21 -28.95 30.97
CA ASP A 17 -5.42 -28.05 30.13
C ASP A 17 -4.31 -28.81 29.39
N THR A 18 -3.89 -28.25 28.24
CA THR A 18 -2.76 -28.77 27.45
C THR A 18 -1.56 -27.84 27.63
N LEU A 19 -0.47 -28.39 28.15
CA LEU A 19 0.79 -27.70 28.34
C LEU A 19 1.66 -27.94 27.09
N GLN A 20 2.15 -26.85 26.49
CA GLN A 20 3.07 -26.91 25.36
C GLN A 20 4.48 -26.52 25.81
N PHE A 21 5.44 -27.39 25.53
CA PHE A 21 6.85 -27.18 25.82
C PHE A 21 7.61 -26.94 24.51
N SER A 22 8.27 -25.79 24.39
CA SER A 22 9.09 -25.42 23.24
C SER A 22 10.44 -24.88 23.70
N CYS A 23 11.52 -25.37 23.09
CA CYS A 23 12.88 -24.90 23.33
C CYS A 23 13.64 -24.87 22.00
N LEU A 24 14.55 -23.91 21.83
CA LEU A 24 15.36 -23.81 20.62
C LEU A 24 16.24 -25.07 20.47
N GLY A 25 16.19 -25.70 19.29
CA GLY A 25 16.92 -26.93 19.01
C GLY A 25 16.26 -28.22 19.50
N PHE A 26 15.02 -28.16 19.99
CA PHE A 26 14.23 -29.33 20.37
C PHE A 26 12.85 -29.29 19.71
N ARG A 27 12.27 -30.47 19.46
CA ARG A 27 10.90 -30.56 18.94
C ARG A 27 9.89 -30.14 20.00
N PRO A 28 8.86 -29.34 19.64
CA PRO A 28 7.81 -28.99 20.58
C PRO A 28 7.07 -30.25 21.03
N LYS A 29 6.65 -30.27 22.30
CA LYS A 29 5.92 -31.39 22.88
C LYS A 29 4.74 -30.91 23.70
N GLU A 30 3.62 -31.59 23.54
CA GLU A 30 2.38 -31.32 24.26
C GLU A 30 2.14 -32.36 25.34
N PHE A 31 1.62 -31.90 26.48
CA PHE A 31 1.21 -32.74 27.59
C PHE A 31 -0.18 -32.33 28.07
N VAL A 32 -1.13 -33.27 28.06
CA VAL A 32 -2.49 -33.03 28.54
C VAL A 32 -2.56 -33.37 30.03
N VAL A 33 -2.95 -32.40 30.84
CA VAL A 33 -3.15 -32.61 32.28
C VAL A 33 -4.43 -33.44 32.48
N ASN A 34 -4.29 -34.64 33.05
CA ASN A 34 -5.43 -35.52 33.26
C ASN A 34 -6.47 -34.89 34.22
N LYS A 35 -7.76 -35.07 33.92
CA LYS A 35 -8.87 -34.54 34.73
C LYS A 35 -9.00 -35.23 36.09
N ASP A 36 -8.52 -36.46 36.20
CA ASP A 36 -8.65 -37.29 37.40
C ASP A 36 -7.49 -37.12 38.41
N LEU A 37 -6.68 -36.07 38.25
CA LEU A 37 -5.51 -35.84 39.08
C LEU A 37 -5.91 -35.60 40.55
N LYS A 38 -5.36 -36.38 41.48
CA LYS A 38 -5.61 -36.24 42.93
C LYS A 38 -4.58 -35.31 43.56
N GLY A 39 -5.04 -34.30 44.29
CA GLY A 39 -4.18 -33.32 44.97
C GLY A 39 -4.12 -31.96 44.26
N GLN A 40 -3.41 -31.02 44.88
CA GLN A 40 -3.22 -29.65 44.39
C GLN A 40 -1.89 -29.43 43.66
N TYR A 41 -0.91 -30.32 43.89
CA TYR A 41 0.43 -30.22 43.32
C TYR A 41 0.71 -31.41 42.39
N PHE A 42 1.33 -31.13 41.26
CA PHE A 42 1.73 -32.12 40.28
C PHE A 42 3.16 -31.84 39.82
N SER A 43 4.00 -32.88 39.77
CA SER A 43 5.37 -32.79 39.27
C SER A 43 5.52 -33.67 38.03
N LEU A 44 6.09 -33.11 36.98
CA LEU A 44 6.32 -33.75 35.69
C LEU A 44 7.75 -33.49 35.24
N ILE A 45 8.43 -34.54 34.79
CA ILE A 45 9.71 -34.41 34.09
C ILE A 45 9.44 -34.58 32.60
N GLN A 46 9.57 -33.48 31.83
CA GLN A 46 9.36 -33.50 30.39
C GLN A 46 10.68 -33.60 29.64
N LEU A 47 11.01 -34.79 29.16
CA LEU A 47 12.15 -35.00 28.25
C LEU A 47 11.78 -34.53 26.83
N MET A 48 12.66 -33.76 26.20
CA MET A 48 12.53 -33.27 24.82
C MET A 48 13.54 -33.95 23.89
N VAL A 49 13.16 -34.12 22.62
CA VAL A 49 14.04 -34.71 21.60
C VAL A 49 14.71 -33.58 20.82
N GLN A 50 16.03 -33.67 20.68
CA GLN A 50 16.81 -32.70 19.91
C GLN A 50 16.34 -32.72 18.45
N ASP A 51 16.02 -31.54 17.91
CA ASP A 51 15.64 -31.39 16.52
C ASP A 51 16.82 -30.88 15.71
N THR A 52 17.03 -31.47 14.54
CA THR A 52 17.96 -30.94 13.55
C THR A 52 17.24 -29.85 12.77
N PHE A 53 17.29 -28.61 13.25
CA PHE A 53 16.82 -27.49 12.44
C PHE A 53 17.89 -27.18 11.37
N TYR A 54 17.49 -27.28 10.11
CA TYR A 54 18.29 -26.75 9.01
C TYR A 54 18.23 -25.23 9.11
N LEU A 55 19.27 -24.61 9.66
CA LEU A 55 19.49 -23.19 9.41
C LEU A 55 19.65 -23.04 7.89
N PRO A 56 18.84 -22.20 7.22
CA PRO A 56 19.08 -21.93 5.82
C PRO A 56 20.51 -21.42 5.70
N GLU A 57 21.28 -22.09 4.85
CA GLU A 57 22.69 -21.78 4.66
C GLU A 57 22.81 -20.33 4.21
N THR A 58 23.20 -19.45 5.14
CA THR A 58 23.46 -18.05 4.83
C THR A 58 24.87 -17.99 4.29
N ILE A 59 24.98 -17.81 2.98
CA ILE A 59 26.27 -17.59 2.32
C ILE A 59 26.77 -16.20 2.73
N ILE A 60 27.56 -16.13 3.81
CA ILE A 60 28.29 -14.92 4.20
C ILE A 60 29.44 -14.77 3.19
N ARG A 61 29.29 -13.83 2.25
CA ARG A 61 30.36 -13.49 1.31
C ARG A 61 31.40 -12.64 2.06
N PRO A 62 32.70 -12.94 1.95
CA PRO A 62 33.74 -12.05 2.47
C PRO A 62 33.61 -10.68 1.80
N LEU A 63 33.85 -9.61 2.57
CA LEU A 63 33.80 -8.25 2.04
C LEU A 63 34.80 -8.13 0.88
N PRO A 64 34.40 -7.62 -0.30
CA PRO A 64 35.32 -7.42 -1.41
C PRO A 64 36.50 -6.52 -0.99
N SER A 65 37.65 -6.67 -1.65
CA SER A 65 38.76 -5.70 -1.52
C SER A 65 38.24 -4.28 -1.78
N LYS A 66 38.90 -3.25 -1.22
CA LYS A 66 38.43 -1.86 -1.36
C LYS A 66 38.11 -1.47 -2.82
N GLU A 67 38.98 -1.86 -3.75
CA GLU A 67 38.80 -1.63 -5.19
C GLU A 67 37.60 -2.39 -5.77
N ALA A 68 37.38 -3.63 -5.34
CA ALA A 68 36.24 -4.42 -5.75
C ALA A 68 34.92 -3.91 -5.12
N PHE A 69 34.97 -3.33 -3.93
CA PHE A 69 33.83 -2.63 -3.32
C PHE A 69 33.47 -1.38 -4.12
N ASP A 70 34.45 -0.55 -4.47
CA ASP A 70 34.21 0.67 -5.25
C ASP A 70 33.61 0.33 -6.63
N TYR A 71 34.18 -0.68 -7.31
CA TYR A 71 33.64 -1.20 -8.57
C TYR A 71 32.21 -1.73 -8.40
N ALA A 72 31.97 -2.57 -7.39
CA ALA A 72 30.66 -3.14 -7.11
C ALA A 72 29.63 -2.07 -6.73
N PHE A 73 29.99 -1.07 -5.95
CA PHE A 73 29.10 0.02 -5.57
C PHE A 73 28.65 0.85 -6.77
N LEU A 74 29.57 1.12 -7.71
CA LEU A 74 29.26 1.86 -8.94
C LEU A 74 28.47 1.03 -9.97
N HIS A 75 28.77 -0.27 -10.10
CA HIS A 75 28.29 -1.07 -11.24
C HIS A 75 27.24 -2.11 -10.87
N TRP A 76 27.11 -2.49 -9.60
CA TRP A 76 26.18 -3.53 -9.18
C TRP A 76 24.76 -2.99 -9.20
N ARG A 77 23.95 -3.53 -10.12
CA ARG A 77 22.50 -3.36 -10.08
C ARG A 77 21.92 -4.34 -9.07
N ILE A 78 21.70 -3.86 -7.85
CA ILE A 78 20.96 -4.60 -6.83
C ILE A 78 19.52 -4.77 -7.34
N PRO A 79 18.96 -5.99 -7.38
CA PRO A 79 17.58 -6.18 -7.77
C PRO A 79 16.67 -5.38 -6.82
N ASN A 80 15.71 -4.66 -7.38
CA ASN A 80 14.76 -3.89 -6.58
C ASN A 80 13.96 -4.83 -5.68
N ASP A 81 13.81 -4.45 -4.40
CA ASP A 81 12.87 -5.12 -3.52
C ASP A 81 11.43 -4.96 -4.07
N LYS A 82 10.55 -5.90 -3.70
CA LYS A 82 9.13 -5.87 -4.08
C LYS A 82 8.47 -4.53 -3.71
N TYR A 83 8.90 -3.92 -2.61
CA TYR A 83 8.43 -2.61 -2.18
C TYR A 83 8.85 -1.48 -3.14
N GLU A 84 10.11 -1.47 -3.58
CA GLU A 84 10.61 -0.47 -4.54
C GLU A 84 10.00 -0.65 -5.93
N ILE A 85 9.70 -1.88 -6.34
CA ILE A 85 8.94 -2.15 -7.58
C ILE A 85 7.53 -1.56 -7.48
N ALA A 86 6.83 -1.82 -6.38
CA ALA A 86 5.49 -1.28 -6.15
C ALA A 86 5.49 0.25 -6.13
N ARG A 87 6.48 0.86 -5.47
CA ARG A 87 6.68 2.31 -5.43
C ARG A 87 6.88 2.88 -6.84
N ARG A 88 7.79 2.31 -7.63
CA ARG A 88 8.07 2.75 -9.00
C ARG A 88 6.85 2.63 -9.91
N ASN A 89 6.06 1.56 -9.76
CA ASN A 89 4.83 1.38 -10.54
C ASN A 89 3.70 2.35 -10.11
N THR A 90 3.73 2.80 -8.85
CA THR A 90 2.75 3.75 -8.29
C THR A 90 3.22 5.20 -8.39
N ASP A 91 4.41 5.44 -8.94
CA ASP A 91 4.93 6.80 -9.10
C ASP A 91 3.98 7.61 -9.99
N ALA A 92 3.57 8.77 -9.49
CA ALA A 92 2.59 9.62 -10.16
C ALA A 92 3.03 10.04 -11.58
N TYR A 93 4.34 10.15 -11.82
CA TYR A 93 4.89 10.41 -13.14
C TYR A 93 4.68 9.23 -14.10
N VAL A 94 4.96 8.01 -13.63
CA VAL A 94 4.77 6.77 -14.41
C VAL A 94 3.28 6.58 -14.71
N LEU A 95 2.42 6.76 -13.72
CA LEU A 95 0.97 6.68 -13.90
C LEU A 95 0.44 7.72 -14.90
N ARG A 96 0.95 8.96 -14.86
CA ARG A 96 0.60 10.00 -15.84
C ARG A 96 1.08 9.66 -17.25
N ALA A 97 2.30 9.17 -17.39
CA ALA A 97 2.85 8.75 -18.68
C ALA A 97 2.07 7.57 -19.27
N LEU A 98 1.68 6.60 -18.44
CA LEU A 98 0.81 5.49 -18.84
C LEU A 98 -0.58 5.98 -19.24
N ALA A 99 -1.17 6.91 -18.50
CA ALA A 99 -2.48 7.49 -18.84
C ALA A 99 -2.47 8.29 -20.16
N GLN A 100 -1.31 8.79 -20.59
CA GLN A 100 -1.16 9.48 -21.88
C GLN A 100 -0.87 8.54 -23.05
N THR A 101 -0.18 7.42 -22.79
CA THR A 101 0.30 6.50 -23.83
C THR A 101 -0.63 5.32 -24.06
N LEU A 102 -1.41 4.89 -23.06
CA LEU A 102 -2.39 3.82 -23.24
C LEU A 102 -3.58 4.34 -24.06
N PRO A 103 -3.97 3.63 -25.13
CA PRO A 103 -5.23 3.89 -25.79
C PRO A 103 -6.36 3.57 -24.81
N ARG A 104 -7.24 4.55 -24.58
CA ARG A 104 -8.42 4.35 -23.74
C ARG A 104 -9.27 3.21 -24.31
N ASP A 105 -9.46 2.17 -23.53
CA ASP A 105 -10.45 1.14 -23.86
C ASP A 105 -11.86 1.77 -23.74
N GLY A 106 -12.83 1.31 -24.55
CA GLY A 106 -14.16 1.91 -24.62
C GLY A 106 -14.89 1.90 -23.27
N HIS A 107 -14.64 0.90 -22.44
CA HIS A 107 -15.18 0.82 -21.08
C HIS A 107 -14.53 1.83 -20.12
N GLU A 108 -13.23 2.08 -20.27
CA GLU A 108 -12.48 3.03 -19.45
C GLU A 108 -12.79 4.49 -19.83
N ALA A 109 -13.07 4.76 -21.11
CA ALA A 109 -13.56 6.05 -21.56
C ALA A 109 -14.93 6.40 -20.95
N GLN A 110 -15.84 5.42 -20.90
CA GLN A 110 -17.16 5.59 -20.30
C GLN A 110 -17.06 5.84 -18.79
N SER A 111 -16.22 5.09 -18.06
CA SER A 111 -16.04 5.29 -16.62
C SER A 111 -15.39 6.64 -16.31
N ALA A 112 -14.40 7.07 -17.10
CA ALA A 112 -13.79 8.38 -16.97
C ALA A 112 -14.79 9.51 -17.25
N TYR A 113 -15.65 9.36 -18.26
CA TYR A 113 -16.72 10.31 -18.57
C TYR A 113 -17.75 10.39 -17.44
N LEU A 114 -18.22 9.25 -16.92
CA LEU A 114 -19.13 9.21 -15.78
C LEU A 114 -18.51 9.84 -14.52
N ALA A 115 -17.22 9.62 -14.26
CA ALA A 115 -16.50 10.24 -13.15
C ALA A 115 -16.36 11.75 -13.32
N GLN A 116 -16.18 12.25 -14.55
CA GLN A 116 -16.21 13.67 -14.85
C GLN A 116 -17.62 14.25 -14.62
N GLN A 117 -18.66 13.61 -15.15
CA GLN A 117 -20.05 14.00 -14.96
C GLN A 117 -20.45 13.99 -13.47
N ALA A 118 -19.97 13.02 -12.68
CA ALA A 118 -20.20 12.97 -11.24
C ALA A 118 -19.52 14.12 -10.50
N ARG A 119 -18.27 14.46 -10.86
CA ARG A 119 -17.59 15.66 -10.31
C ARG A 119 -18.38 16.92 -10.65
N ASP A 120 -18.80 17.07 -11.90
CA ASP A 120 -19.60 18.21 -12.34
C ASP A 120 -20.96 18.27 -11.62
N ALA A 121 -21.57 17.12 -11.33
CA ALA A 121 -22.82 17.00 -10.56
C ALA A 121 -22.66 17.33 -9.07
N VAL A 122 -21.51 17.01 -8.45
CA VAL A 122 -21.19 17.43 -7.09
C VAL A 122 -21.16 18.97 -7.00
N TYR A 123 -20.68 19.63 -8.06
CA TYR A 123 -20.73 21.09 -8.20
C TYR A 123 -22.11 21.66 -8.58
N TYR A 124 -23.16 20.86 -8.74
CA TYR A 124 -24.53 21.37 -8.87
C TYR A 124 -25.19 21.63 -7.49
N GLY A 125 -24.71 21.02 -6.41
CA GLY A 125 -25.22 21.23 -5.04
C GLY A 125 -24.54 22.35 -4.25
N GLN A 126 -23.37 22.82 -4.71
CA GLN A 126 -22.66 24.01 -4.21
C GLN A 126 -22.44 24.97 -5.37
N ASN A 127 -22.58 26.29 -5.17
CA ASN A 127 -22.38 27.26 -6.24
C ASN A 127 -21.01 27.04 -6.91
N LYS A 128 -20.99 26.74 -8.22
CA LYS A 128 -19.76 26.63 -9.00
C LYS A 128 -18.90 27.87 -8.75
N PRO A 129 -17.58 27.72 -8.50
CA PRO A 129 -16.71 28.87 -8.29
C PRO A 129 -16.81 29.80 -9.51
N MET A 130 -17.35 30.99 -9.28
CA MET A 130 -17.65 31.95 -10.34
C MET A 130 -16.32 32.51 -10.86
N ASN A 131 -15.98 32.24 -12.11
CA ASN A 131 -14.70 32.62 -12.73
C ASN A 131 -14.54 34.14 -12.99
N ILE A 132 -15.47 34.96 -12.52
CA ILE A 132 -15.46 36.42 -12.67
C ILE A 132 -14.26 37.10 -12.00
N LEU A 133 -13.62 36.45 -11.03
CA LEU A 133 -12.42 36.96 -10.35
C LEU A 133 -11.10 36.36 -10.87
N ASN A 134 -11.12 35.54 -11.94
CA ASN A 134 -9.91 34.97 -12.52
C ASN A 134 -9.29 35.94 -13.55
N PRO A 135 -8.06 36.47 -13.34
CA PRO A 135 -7.45 37.46 -14.23
C PRO A 135 -7.21 36.96 -15.66
N LEU A 136 -7.19 35.65 -15.91
CA LEU A 136 -7.10 35.08 -17.26
C LEU A 136 -8.43 35.24 -18.04
N ALA A 137 -9.57 35.14 -17.37
CA ALA A 137 -10.89 35.31 -17.99
C ALA A 137 -11.13 36.76 -18.48
N TRP A 138 -10.44 37.74 -17.88
CA TRP A 138 -10.46 39.12 -18.34
C TRP A 138 -9.71 39.28 -19.67
N GLY A 139 -8.60 38.55 -19.84
CA GLY A 139 -7.88 38.49 -21.12
C GLY A 139 -8.77 37.96 -22.24
N GLU A 140 -9.42 36.82 -22.02
CA GLU A 140 -10.36 36.24 -22.98
C GLU A 140 -11.56 37.17 -23.25
N PHE A 141 -12.07 37.87 -22.24
CA PHE A 141 -13.13 38.86 -22.42
C PHE A 141 -12.69 40.05 -23.29
N PHE A 142 -11.49 40.60 -23.06
CA PHE A 142 -10.96 41.68 -23.89
C PHE A 142 -10.70 41.23 -25.32
N GLU A 143 -10.21 40.00 -25.51
CA GLU A 143 -10.03 39.42 -26.85
C GLU A 143 -11.37 39.18 -27.55
N ALA A 144 -12.37 38.63 -26.87
CA ALA A 144 -13.71 38.41 -27.40
C ALA A 144 -14.43 39.73 -27.73
N TRP A 145 -14.25 40.77 -26.91
CA TRP A 145 -14.72 42.11 -27.22
C TRP A 145 -14.04 42.65 -28.47
N LYS A 146 -12.71 42.57 -28.55
CA LYS A 146 -11.93 43.07 -29.69
C LYS A 146 -12.28 42.32 -30.98
N ARG A 147 -12.64 41.03 -30.88
CA ARG A 147 -13.14 40.20 -31.99
C ARG A 147 -14.58 40.54 -32.39
N GLY A 148 -15.33 41.22 -31.52
CA GLY A 148 -16.67 41.75 -31.81
C GLY A 148 -17.81 40.78 -31.51
N ASP A 149 -17.56 39.73 -30.73
CA ASP A 149 -18.53 38.64 -30.46
C ASP A 149 -19.81 39.13 -29.75
N PHE A 150 -19.74 40.27 -29.06
CA PHE A 150 -20.88 40.89 -28.35
C PHE A 150 -21.65 41.92 -29.17
N ARG A 151 -21.32 42.15 -30.46
CA ARG A 151 -22.13 43.01 -31.32
C ARG A 151 -23.43 42.29 -31.63
N LYS A 152 -24.56 42.81 -31.11
CA LYS A 152 -25.92 42.31 -31.38
C LYS A 152 -26.11 42.07 -32.89
N GLN A 153 -26.39 40.84 -33.29
CA GLN A 153 -26.97 40.58 -34.60
C GLN A 153 -28.37 41.21 -34.63
N SER A 154 -28.59 42.15 -35.55
CA SER A 154 -29.93 42.65 -35.84
C SER A 154 -30.75 41.50 -36.42
N ASN A 155 -31.82 41.11 -35.73
CA ASN A 155 -32.76 40.11 -36.22
C ASN A 155 -33.40 40.62 -37.53
N PRO A 156 -33.24 39.95 -38.68
CA PRO A 156 -33.62 40.50 -39.99
C PRO A 156 -35.14 40.49 -40.29
N TYR A 157 -36.00 40.35 -39.28
CA TYR A 157 -37.46 40.23 -39.46
C TYR A 157 -38.30 41.34 -38.84
N ILE A 158 -37.71 42.46 -38.44
CA ILE A 158 -38.48 43.62 -37.97
C ILE A 158 -38.20 44.82 -38.87
N GLY A 159 -38.95 44.87 -39.96
CA GLY A 159 -39.09 46.02 -40.83
C GLY A 159 -40.38 45.87 -41.65
N GLY A 160 -41.46 46.52 -41.22
CA GLY A 160 -42.70 46.60 -42.00
C GLY A 160 -43.88 47.29 -41.29
N SER A 161 -44.27 48.45 -41.83
CA SER A 161 -45.51 49.26 -41.63
C SER A 161 -45.77 49.85 -40.23
N TYR A 162 -46.02 51.14 -40.04
CA TYR A 162 -46.58 52.19 -40.90
C TYR A 162 -45.69 53.43 -40.98
#